data_AF-A0A9D6MTE8-F1
#
_entry.id   AF-A0A9D6MTE8-F1
#
_cell.length_a   1.000
_cell.length_b   1.000
_cell.length_c   1.000
_cell.angle_alpha   90.00
_cell.angle_beta   90.00
_cell.angle_gamma   90.00
#
_symmetry.space_group_name_H-M   'P 1'
#
loop_
_entity.id
_entity.type
_entity.pdbx_description
1 polymer ?
#
loop_
_entity_poly.entity_id
_entity_poly.type
_entity_poly.pdbx_seq_one_letter_code
_entity_poly.pdbx_strand_id
1 'polypeptide(L)'
;MSMSSPISSGPTLLAKVSAEHARILTPDALDFVAGLARAFEPARQQLLVRRAQRQDELDRGMKPDFLPETRAVCEADWTIAPVPAELADRRVEITGPV
;
A
#
# COMPACT_ATOMS: atom_id res chain seq x y z
N MET A 1 1.25 39.47 -11.64
CA MET A 1 0.04 38.85 -12.21
C MET A 1 0.04 37.39 -11.82
N SER A 2 -0.69 37.06 -10.74
CA SER A 2 -0.78 35.69 -10.23
C SER A 2 -2.01 35.05 -10.87
N MET A 3 -1.81 34.17 -11.86
CA MET A 3 -2.91 33.37 -12.40
C MET A 3 -3.01 32.10 -11.57
N SER A 4 -3.98 32.10 -10.65
CA SER A 4 -4.54 30.88 -10.09
C SER A 4 -5.43 30.26 -11.17
N SER A 5 -5.00 29.14 -11.77
CA SER A 5 -5.88 28.24 -12.51
C SER A 5 -6.23 27.06 -11.61
N PRO A 6 -7.50 26.69 -11.47
CA PRO A 6 -7.91 25.64 -10.55
C PRO A 6 -7.55 24.27 -11.15
N ILE A 7 -6.49 23.64 -10.66
CA ILE A 7 -6.28 22.20 -10.86
C ILE A 7 -7.33 21.51 -9.99
N SER A 8 -8.44 21.08 -10.58
CA SER A 8 -9.45 20.33 -9.85
C SER A 8 -8.99 18.87 -9.68
N SER A 9 -8.73 18.47 -8.43
CA SER A 9 -8.59 17.10 -7.88
C SER A 9 -7.20 16.46 -7.71
N GLY A 10 -6.13 17.26 -7.60
CA GLY A 10 -4.84 16.80 -7.05
C GLY A 10 -4.81 16.78 -5.51
N PRO A 11 -3.82 16.13 -4.88
CA PRO A 11 -3.67 16.12 -3.43
C PRO A 11 -3.21 17.51 -2.93
N THR A 12 -3.60 17.88 -1.70
CA THR A 12 -3.13 19.12 -1.08
C THR A 12 -1.70 18.95 -0.57
N LEU A 13 -0.78 19.80 -1.04
CA LEU A 13 0.60 19.85 -0.55
C LEU A 13 0.68 20.80 0.65
N LEU A 14 0.93 20.25 1.84
CA LEU A 14 0.96 21.03 3.10
C LEU A 14 2.31 21.73 3.35
N ALA A 15 3.39 21.20 2.78
CA ALA A 15 4.74 21.71 2.95
C ALA A 15 5.21 22.51 1.73
N LYS A 16 6.20 23.39 1.94
CA LYS A 16 6.84 24.11 0.84
C LYS A 16 7.56 23.12 -0.08
N VAL A 17 7.25 23.17 -1.36
CA VAL A 17 7.90 22.37 -2.40
C VAL A 17 9.23 23.05 -2.76
N SER A 18 10.35 22.37 -2.50
CA SER A 18 11.67 22.80 -2.95
C SER A 18 11.85 22.44 -4.43
N ALA A 19 12.88 22.99 -5.08
CA ALA A 19 13.22 22.60 -6.45
C ALA A 19 13.54 21.10 -6.56
N GLU A 20 14.09 20.49 -5.50
CA GLU A 20 14.37 19.05 -5.46
C GLU A 20 13.09 18.23 -5.37
N HIS A 21 12.14 18.64 -4.52
CA HIS A 21 10.83 18.00 -4.41
C HIS A 21 10.05 18.09 -5.72
N ALA A 22 10.14 19.21 -6.45
CA ALA A 22 9.44 19.40 -7.72
C ALA A 22 9.86 18.39 -8.81
N ARG A 23 11.06 17.81 -8.72
CA ARG A 23 11.50 16.73 -9.62
C ARG A 23 10.74 15.42 -9.39
N ILE A 24 10.23 15.21 -8.18
CA ILE A 24 9.47 14.00 -7.79
C ILE A 24 7.96 14.28 -7.88
N LEU A 25 7.52 15.41 -7.32
CA LEU A 25 6.12 15.84 -7.27
C LEU A 25 5.70 16.53 -8.58
N THR A 26 5.97 15.86 -9.71
CA THR A 26 5.50 16.30 -11.02
C THR A 26 3.97 16.21 -11.10
N PRO A 27 3.31 16.98 -11.99
CA PRO A 27 1.86 16.89 -12.17
C PRO A 27 1.37 15.45 -12.39
N ASP A 28 1.98 14.72 -13.31
CA ASP A 28 1.61 13.33 -13.62
C ASP A 28 1.77 12.40 -12.41
N ALA A 29 2.83 12.59 -11.61
CA ALA A 29 3.03 11.80 -10.39
C ALA A 29 1.97 12.11 -9.32
N LEU A 30 1.59 13.38 -9.16
CA LEU A 30 0.54 13.80 -8.23
C LEU A 30 -0.83 13.26 -8.65
N ASP A 31 -1.13 13.30 -9.94
CA ASP A 31 -2.38 12.76 -10.48
C ASP A 31 -2.45 11.24 -10.33
N PHE A 32 -1.34 10.54 -10.57
CA PHE A 32 -1.23 9.10 -10.36
C PHE A 32 -1.46 8.72 -8.89
N VAL A 33 -0.76 9.36 -7.95
CA VAL A 33 -0.91 9.09 -6.51
C VAL A 33 -2.33 9.43 -6.03
N ALA A 34 -2.93 10.51 -6.52
CA ALA A 34 -4.31 10.84 -6.20
C ALA A 34 -5.29 9.79 -6.72
N GLY A 35 -5.04 9.23 -7.92
CA GLY A 35 -5.78 8.11 -8.46
C GLY A 35 -5.72 6.88 -7.57
N LEU A 36 -4.53 6.50 -7.10
CA LEU A 36 -4.34 5.38 -6.18
C LEU A 36 -5.07 5.61 -4.85
N ALA A 37 -4.93 6.79 -4.26
CA ALA A 37 -5.60 7.12 -3.00
C ALA A 37 -7.13 7.01 -3.14
N ARG A 38 -7.72 7.58 -4.20
CA ARG A 38 -9.16 7.47 -4.46
C ARG A 38 -9.62 6.02 -4.63
N ALA A 39 -8.85 5.20 -5.34
CA ALA A 39 -9.22 3.82 -5.63
C ALA A 39 -9.13 2.90 -4.40
N PHE A 40 -8.10 3.08 -3.56
CA PHE A 40 -7.73 2.07 -2.55
C PHE A 40 -7.91 2.52 -1.09
N GLU A 41 -8.03 3.81 -0.81
CA GLU A 41 -8.21 4.30 0.57
C GLU A 41 -9.45 3.73 1.28
N PRO A 42 -10.63 3.60 0.64
CA PRO A 42 -11.79 2.99 1.30
C PRO A 42 -11.52 1.57 1.80
N ALA A 43 -10.85 0.74 0.99
CA ALA A 43 -10.49 -0.62 1.37
C ALA A 43 -9.42 -0.63 2.47
N ARG A 44 -8.41 0.26 2.39
CA ARG A 44 -7.40 0.42 3.45
C ARG A 44 -8.06 0.72 4.80
N GLN A 45 -9.01 1.64 4.85
CA GLN A 45 -9.73 1.99 6.08
C GLN A 45 -10.53 0.80 6.64
N GLN A 46 -11.24 0.07 5.77
CA GLN A 46 -11.97 -1.14 6.19
C GLN A 46 -11.03 -2.19 6.78
N LEU A 47 -9.83 -2.38 6.21
CA LEU A 47 -8.84 -3.31 6.73
C LEU A 47 -8.29 -2.88 8.09
N LEU A 48 -8.09 -1.58 8.32
CA LEU A 48 -7.66 -1.07 9.62
C LEU A 48 -8.71 -1.31 10.71
N VAL A 49 -10.00 -1.12 10.39
CA VAL A 49 -11.10 -1.46 11.30
C VAL A 49 -11.12 -2.96 11.61
N ARG A 50 -10.98 -3.82 10.59
CA ARG A 50 -10.92 -5.29 10.77
C ARG A 50 -9.75 -5.72 11.66
N ARG A 51 -8.60 -5.03 11.58
CA ARG A 51 -7.46 -5.31 12.46
C ARG A 51 -7.80 -5.05 13.92
N ALA A 52 -8.45 -3.93 14.23
CA ALA A 52 -8.89 -3.62 15.59
C ALA A 52 -9.90 -4.65 16.10
N GLN A 53 -10.90 -5.00 15.28
CA GLN A 53 -11.89 -6.03 15.62
C GLN A 53 -11.24 -7.40 15.89
N ARG A 54 -10.28 -7.80 15.06
CA ARG A 54 -9.55 -9.04 15.27
C ARG A 54 -8.73 -9.01 16.55
N GLN A 55 -8.14 -7.88 16.91
CA GLN A 55 -7.42 -7.74 18.18
C GLN A 55 -8.37 -7.91 19.37
N ASP A 56 -9.56 -7.29 19.34
CA ASP A 56 -10.56 -7.42 20.40
C ASP A 56 -11.00 -8.88 20.62
N GLU A 57 -11.12 -9.67 19.54
CA GLU A 57 -11.41 -11.11 19.61
C GLU A 57 -10.29 -11.87 20.32
N LEU A 58 -9.03 -11.59 19.97
CA LEU A 58 -7.86 -12.22 20.56
C LEU A 58 -7.74 -11.89 22.05
N ASP A 59 -7.98 -10.63 22.42
CA ASP A 59 -7.93 -10.15 23.80
C ASP A 59 -9.02 -10.81 24.67
N ARG A 60 -10.14 -11.24 24.07
CA ARG A 60 -11.20 -12.02 24.73
C ARG A 60 -10.87 -13.51 24.88
N GLY A 61 -9.65 -13.91 24.54
CA GLY A 61 -9.14 -15.26 24.74
C GLY A 61 -9.22 -16.17 23.51
N MET A 62 -9.68 -15.66 22.36
CA MET A 62 -9.48 -16.39 21.10
C MET A 62 -7.99 -16.46 20.78
N LYS A 63 -7.54 -17.59 20.25
CA LYS A 63 -6.16 -17.76 19.79
C LYS A 63 -6.12 -17.76 18.26
N PRO A 64 -5.02 -17.28 17.65
CA PRO A 64 -4.79 -17.50 16.22
C PRO A 64 -4.69 -18.99 15.93
N ASP A 65 -5.33 -19.43 14.85
CA ASP A 65 -5.26 -20.79 14.32
C ASP A 65 -5.52 -20.76 12.81
N PHE A 66 -5.32 -21.88 12.12
CA PHE A 66 -5.60 -22.01 10.69
C PHE A 66 -7.10 -21.86 10.41
N LEU A 67 -7.41 -21.06 9.38
CA LEU A 67 -8.77 -20.80 8.95
C LEU A 67 -9.34 -22.01 8.18
N PRO A 68 -10.43 -22.65 8.63
CA PRO A 68 -11.04 -23.76 7.91
C PRO A 68 -11.51 -23.36 6.52
N GLU A 69 -11.90 -22.10 6.33
CA GLU A 69 -12.45 -21.59 5.05
C GLU A 69 -11.40 -21.56 3.94
N THR A 70 -10.11 -21.48 4.29
CA THR A 70 -9.00 -21.45 3.31
C THR A 70 -8.33 -22.80 3.10
N ARG A 71 -8.84 -23.89 3.70
CA ARG A 71 -8.24 -25.25 3.59
C ARG A 71 -8.02 -25.67 2.13
N ALA A 72 -9.00 -25.44 1.27
CA ALA A 72 -8.92 -25.81 -0.14
C ALA A 72 -7.77 -25.12 -0.88
N VAL A 73 -7.38 -23.90 -0.47
CA VAL A 73 -6.23 -23.19 -1.05
C VAL A 73 -4.92 -23.75 -0.50
N CYS A 74 -4.87 -24.11 0.79
CA CYS A 74 -3.67 -24.67 1.42
C CYS A 74 -3.33 -26.08 0.93
N GLU A 75 -4.35 -26.89 0.60
CA GLU A 75 -4.19 -28.29 0.17
C GLU A 75 -4.13 -28.46 -1.35
N ALA A 76 -4.36 -27.38 -2.12
CA ALA A 76 -4.29 -27.43 -3.59
C ALA A 76 -2.85 -27.41 -4.11
N ASP A 77 -2.64 -28.04 -5.26
CA ASP A 77 -1.37 -27.99 -5.99
C ASP A 77 -1.34 -26.71 -6.85
N TRP A 78 -0.68 -25.67 -6.34
CA TRP A 78 -0.47 -24.41 -7.04
C TRP A 78 0.89 -23.80 -6.70
N THR A 79 1.38 -22.96 -7.60
CA THR A 79 2.61 -22.18 -7.39
C THR A 79 2.37 -20.72 -7.70
N ILE A 80 3.23 -19.84 -7.18
CA ILE A 80 3.27 -18.43 -7.58
C ILE A 80 3.62 -18.28 -9.07
N ALA A 81 3.46 -17.06 -9.60
CA ALA A 81 3.94 -16.73 -10.93
C ALA A 81 5.48 -16.89 -11.05
N PRO A 82 6.02 -17.09 -12.27
CA PRO A 82 7.46 -17.26 -12.48
C PRO A 82 8.29 -16.13 -11.86
N VAL A 83 9.39 -16.52 -11.20
CA VAL A 83 10.30 -15.59 -10.53
C VAL A 83 11.27 -14.98 -11.56
N PRO A 84 11.40 -13.64 -11.66
CA PRO A 84 12.39 -12.98 -12.50
C PRO A 84 13.82 -13.42 -12.15
N ALA A 85 14.72 -13.48 -13.14
CA ALA A 85 16.09 -13.93 -12.95
C ALA A 85 16.86 -13.07 -11.93
N GLU A 86 16.58 -11.77 -11.89
CA GLU A 86 17.14 -10.78 -10.98
C GLU A 86 16.73 -11.03 -9.52
N LEU A 87 15.65 -11.78 -9.29
CA LEU A 87 15.13 -12.12 -7.96
C LEU A 87 15.40 -13.59 -7.58
N ALA A 88 16.03 -14.37 -8.45
CA ALA A 88 16.25 -15.80 -8.23
C ALA A 88 17.33 -16.09 -7.16
N ASP A 89 18.30 -15.19 -7.01
CA ASP A 89 19.38 -15.30 -6.02
C ASP A 89 19.36 -14.11 -5.05
N ARG A 90 18.68 -14.30 -3.92
CA ARG A 90 18.57 -13.33 -2.83
C ARG A 90 19.26 -13.84 -1.56
N ARG A 91 20.39 -14.55 -1.71
CA ARG A 91 21.11 -15.21 -0.59
C ARG A 91 21.50 -14.26 0.55
N VAL A 92 21.70 -12.98 0.24
CA VAL A 92 21.97 -11.92 1.20
C VAL A 92 21.19 -10.68 0.75
N GLU A 93 20.50 -10.06 1.70
CA GLU A 93 19.84 -8.77 1.53
C GLU A 93 20.36 -7.82 2.62
N ILE A 94 20.69 -6.58 2.25
CA ILE A 94 21.08 -5.52 3.17
C ILE A 94 20.00 -4.45 3.22
N THR A 95 19.65 -4.01 4.43
CA THR A 95 18.65 -2.96 4.66
C THR A 95 19.32 -1.71 5.24
N GLY A 96 18.87 -0.51 4.86
CA GLY A 96 19.37 0.76 5.37
C GLY A 96 18.45 1.94 5.04
N PRO A 97 18.77 3.16 5.54
CA PRO A 97 18.05 4.38 5.18
C PRO A 97 18.10 4.68 3.69
N VAL A 98 17.14 5.51 3.23
CA VAL A 98 17.13 6.11 1.89
C VAL A 98 17.80 7.48 1.88
#